data_AF-A0A2E6TSV8-F1
#
_entry.id   AF-A0A2E6TSV8-F1
#
_cell.length_a   1.000
_cell.length_b   1.000
_cell.length_c   1.000
_cell.angle_alpha   90.00
_cell.angle_beta   90.00
_cell.angle_gamma   90.00
#
_symmetry.space_group_name_H-M   'P 1'
#
loop_
_entity.id
_entity.type
_entity.pdbx_description
1 polymer ?
#
loop_
_entity_poly.entity_id
_entity_poly.type
_entity_poly.pdbx_seq_one_letter_code
_entity_poly.pdbx_strand_id
1 'polypeptide(L)'
;MSHKSPAIAARIAHLRGRVQPAHLLGWLECFNAGEFYEAHDVLEDLWLEDRAAPVADFYKGLIQLAGAFVHLIMHENPEYPAAGPRLHASAKLFRLARSNLAKYPWAPHGFPSHEALEVIDHWLGLLKEGDAGPNPLDTEQPPRLWRDCFKERAGE
;
A
#
# COMPACT_ATOMS: atom_id res chain seq x y z
N MET A 1 -3.64 -21.00 4.54
CA MET A 1 -2.96 -20.14 5.52
C MET A 1 -1.57 -19.86 4.99
N SER A 2 -1.24 -18.58 4.80
CA SER A 2 0.08 -18.18 4.29
C SER A 2 1.16 -18.52 5.32
N HIS A 3 2.34 -18.97 4.90
CA HIS A 3 3.46 -19.23 5.82
C HIS A 3 4.02 -17.95 6.47
N LYS A 4 3.51 -16.77 6.09
CA LYS A 4 4.00 -15.46 6.51
C LYS A 4 3.41 -14.95 7.82
N SER A 5 2.27 -15.46 8.28
CA SER A 5 1.55 -14.90 9.44
C SER A 5 2.40 -14.83 10.73
N PRO A 6 3.27 -15.79 11.07
CA PRO A 6 4.18 -15.64 12.23
C PRO A 6 5.20 -14.49 12.07
N ALA A 7 5.74 -14.30 10.86
CA ALA A 7 6.69 -13.22 10.58
C ALA A 7 6.01 -11.85 10.61
N ILE A 8 4.80 -11.75 10.03
CA ILE A 8 3.97 -10.54 10.08
C ILE A 8 3.60 -10.22 11.53
N ALA A 9 3.18 -11.21 12.30
CA ALA A 9 2.83 -11.05 13.71
C ALA A 9 4.01 -10.53 14.55
N ALA A 10 5.23 -11.01 14.28
CA ALA A 10 6.45 -10.51 14.91
C ALA A 10 6.75 -9.07 14.50
N ARG A 11 6.61 -8.75 13.20
CA ARG A 11 6.88 -7.43 12.63
C ARG A 11 5.98 -6.33 13.21
N ILE A 12 4.70 -6.62 13.45
CA ILE A 12 3.74 -5.63 13.97
C ILE A 12 3.56 -5.69 15.49
N ALA A 13 4.36 -6.51 16.19
CA ALA A 13 4.17 -6.76 17.62
C ALA A 13 4.29 -5.48 18.46
N HIS A 14 5.21 -4.58 18.12
CA HIS A 14 5.43 -3.30 18.82
C HIS A 14 4.31 -2.27 18.58
N LEU A 15 3.42 -2.53 17.63
CA LEU A 15 2.30 -1.66 17.26
C LEU A 15 0.99 -2.07 17.94
N ARG A 16 0.98 -3.18 18.68
CA ARG A 16 -0.21 -3.65 19.40
C ARG A 16 -0.58 -2.70 20.54
N GLY A 17 -1.87 -2.57 20.81
CA GLY A 17 -2.40 -1.71 21.88
C GLY A 17 -2.45 -0.21 21.54
N ARG A 18 -2.09 0.18 20.30
CA ARG A 18 -2.29 1.54 19.79
C ARG A 18 -3.76 1.78 19.41
N VAL A 19 -4.12 3.04 19.19
CA VAL A 19 -5.48 3.45 18.80
C VAL A 19 -5.86 2.85 17.44
N GLN A 20 -4.93 2.85 16.48
CA GLN A 20 -5.10 2.25 15.16
C GLN A 20 -4.70 0.76 15.19
N PRO A 21 -5.28 -0.07 14.31
CA PRO A 21 -4.92 -1.48 14.21
C PRO A 21 -3.44 -1.68 13.86
N ALA A 22 -2.80 -2.66 14.50
CA ALA A 22 -1.38 -2.96 14.30
C ALA A 22 -1.03 -3.28 12.84
N HIS A 23 -1.90 -3.97 12.10
CA HIS A 23 -1.69 -4.25 10.68
C HIS A 23 -1.72 -2.97 9.82
N LEU A 24 -2.61 -2.02 10.11
CA LEU A 24 -2.65 -0.74 9.40
C LEU A 24 -1.40 0.09 9.68
N LEU A 25 -0.97 0.14 10.94
CA LEU A 25 0.27 0.83 11.32
C LEU A 25 1.50 0.15 10.71
N GLY A 26 1.55 -1.18 10.71
CA GLY A 26 2.65 -1.94 10.11
C GLY A 26 2.72 -1.73 8.60
N TRP A 27 1.58 -1.66 7.92
CA TRP A 27 1.52 -1.26 6.51
C TRP A 27 2.09 0.13 6.29
N LEU A 28 1.73 1.10 7.13
CA LEU A 28 2.26 2.47 7.04
C LEU A 28 3.77 2.53 7.28
N GLU A 29 4.30 1.78 8.25
CA GLU A 29 5.75 1.68 8.49
C GLU A 29 6.47 1.14 7.26
N CYS A 30 6.01 0.01 6.69
CA CYS A 30 6.59 -0.57 5.48
C CYS A 30 6.49 0.38 4.28
N PHE A 31 5.28 0.89 4.02
CA PHE A 31 5.01 1.73 2.85
C PHE A 31 5.86 3.01 2.88
N ASN A 32 5.95 3.65 4.04
CA ASN A 32 6.73 4.88 4.20
C ASN A 32 8.25 4.66 4.17
N ALA A 33 8.70 3.41 4.37
CA ALA A 33 10.09 2.99 4.19
C ALA A 33 10.41 2.55 2.76
N GLY A 34 9.42 2.49 1.85
CA GLY A 34 9.58 1.95 0.50
C GLY A 34 9.59 0.41 0.43
N GLU A 35 9.30 -0.26 1.54
CA GLU A 35 9.19 -1.73 1.66
C GLU A 35 7.80 -2.18 1.17
N PHE A 36 7.52 -1.97 -0.13
CA PHE A 36 6.17 -2.13 -0.68
C PHE A 36 5.69 -3.59 -0.74
N TYR A 37 6.60 -4.55 -0.86
CA TYR A 37 6.24 -5.98 -0.79
C TYR A 37 5.77 -6.35 0.61
N GLU A 38 6.50 -5.92 1.63
CA GLU A 38 6.18 -6.12 3.03
C GLU A 38 4.88 -5.39 3.39
N ALA A 39 4.70 -4.17 2.89
CA ALA A 39 3.44 -3.45 3.05
C ALA A 39 2.27 -4.26 2.48
N HIS A 40 2.36 -4.73 1.23
CA HIS A 40 1.35 -5.58 0.61
C HIS A 40 1.02 -6.81 1.48
N ASP A 41 2.05 -7.55 1.89
CA ASP A 41 1.89 -8.78 2.68
C ASP A 41 1.21 -8.53 4.04
N VAL A 42 1.59 -7.46 4.75
CA VAL A 42 1.05 -7.15 6.09
C VAL A 42 -0.47 -6.97 6.04
N LEU A 43 -1.02 -6.26 5.05
CA LEU A 43 -2.48 -6.13 4.95
C LEU A 43 -3.14 -7.30 4.24
N GLU A 44 -2.46 -7.97 3.32
CA GLU A 44 -3.04 -9.16 2.69
C GLU A 44 -3.32 -10.24 3.73
N ASP A 45 -2.43 -10.46 4.70
CA ASP A 45 -2.64 -11.42 5.79
C ASP A 45 -3.92 -11.13 6.56
N LEU A 46 -4.15 -9.88 6.98
CA LEU A 46 -5.39 -9.44 7.63
C LEU A 46 -6.61 -9.58 6.70
N TRP A 47 -6.50 -9.16 5.44
CA TRP A 47 -7.61 -9.18 4.48
C TRP A 47 -8.05 -10.60 4.12
N LEU A 48 -7.13 -11.56 4.15
CA LEU A 48 -7.41 -12.98 3.89
C LEU A 48 -8.23 -13.64 5.00
N GLU A 49 -8.20 -13.13 6.23
CA GLU A 49 -8.98 -13.66 7.36
C GLU A 49 -10.50 -13.45 7.17
N ASP A 50 -10.90 -12.25 6.73
CA ASP A 50 -12.29 -11.94 6.45
C ASP A 50 -12.45 -10.95 5.28
N ARG A 51 -12.59 -11.52 4.08
CA ARG A 51 -12.80 -10.75 2.85
C ARG A 51 -14.22 -10.17 2.73
N ALA A 52 -15.14 -10.53 3.62
CA ALA A 52 -16.53 -10.04 3.64
C ALA A 52 -16.76 -8.93 4.67
N ALA A 53 -15.74 -8.59 5.48
CA ALA A 53 -15.81 -7.52 6.45
C ALA A 53 -16.22 -6.18 5.79
N PRO A 54 -16.97 -5.29 6.48
CA PRO A 54 -17.37 -3.98 5.95
C PRO A 54 -16.19 -3.09 5.49
N VAL A 55 -15.00 -3.33 6.04
CA VAL A 55 -13.75 -2.60 5.73
C VAL A 55 -12.84 -3.35 4.74
N ALA A 56 -13.28 -4.50 4.20
CA ALA A 56 -12.45 -5.33 3.34
C ALA A 56 -12.01 -4.59 2.06
N ASP A 57 -12.89 -3.79 1.45
CA ASP A 57 -12.56 -3.00 0.26
C ASP A 57 -11.55 -1.87 0.58
N PHE A 58 -11.60 -1.30 1.78
CA PHE A 58 -10.60 -0.32 2.23
C PHE A 58 -9.20 -0.94 2.29
N TYR A 59 -9.05 -2.08 2.97
CA TYR A 59 -7.77 -2.78 3.04
C TYR A 59 -7.30 -3.26 1.67
N LYS A 60 -8.22 -3.77 0.84
CA LYS A 60 -7.92 -4.13 -0.55
C LYS A 60 -7.38 -2.96 -1.36
N GLY A 61 -7.89 -1.75 -1.13
CA GLY A 61 -7.37 -0.53 -1.75
C GLY A 61 -5.91 -0.24 -1.38
N LEU A 62 -5.57 -0.35 -0.09
CA LEU A 62 -4.19 -0.16 0.39
C LEU A 62 -3.24 -1.27 -0.07
N ILE A 63 -3.70 -2.52 -0.12
CA ILE A 63 -2.95 -3.65 -0.68
C ILE A 63 -2.63 -3.40 -2.16
N GLN A 64 -3.63 -2.95 -2.93
CA GLN A 64 -3.44 -2.63 -4.35
C GLN A 64 -2.51 -1.43 -4.56
N LEU A 65 -2.57 -0.43 -3.67
CA LEU A 65 -1.66 0.70 -3.71
C LEU A 65 -0.20 0.25 -3.54
N ALA A 66 0.09 -0.55 -2.51
CA ALA A 66 1.43 -1.13 -2.32
C ALA A 66 1.82 -2.04 -3.50
N GLY A 67 0.90 -2.87 -3.98
CA GLY A 67 1.11 -3.74 -5.14
C GLY A 67 1.44 -2.98 -6.44
N ALA A 68 0.90 -1.77 -6.61
CA ALA A 68 1.23 -0.93 -7.76
C ALA A 68 2.71 -0.52 -7.75
N PHE A 69 3.24 -0.15 -6.59
CA PHE A 69 4.67 0.15 -6.43
C PHE A 69 5.56 -1.09 -6.57
N VAL A 70 5.13 -2.23 -6.05
CA VAL A 70 5.79 -3.53 -6.30
C VAL A 70 5.94 -3.80 -7.80
N HIS A 71 4.91 -3.53 -8.59
CA HIS A 71 4.99 -3.67 -10.04
C HIS A 71 5.99 -2.70 -10.70
N LEU A 72 6.12 -1.48 -10.19
CA LEU A 72 7.15 -0.56 -10.66
C LEU A 72 8.56 -1.08 -10.30
N ILE A 73 8.78 -1.62 -9.10
CA ILE A 73 10.07 -2.22 -8.70
C ILE A 73 10.45 -3.40 -9.60
N MET A 74 9.47 -4.23 -9.96
CA MET A 74 9.69 -5.40 -10.82
C MET A 74 9.88 -5.08 -12.30
N HIS A 75 9.49 -3.89 -12.75
CA HIS A 75 9.44 -3.56 -14.16
C HIS A 75 10.83 -3.67 -14.80
N GLU A 76 11.00 -4.67 -15.67
CA GLU A 76 12.27 -4.95 -16.39
C GLU A 76 13.50 -5.08 -15.46
N ASN A 77 13.26 -5.40 -14.19
CA ASN A 77 14.31 -5.52 -13.20
C ASN A 77 14.99 -6.91 -13.30
N PRO A 78 16.33 -6.98 -13.46
CA PRO A 78 17.06 -8.25 -13.55
C PRO A 78 16.92 -9.17 -12.33
N GLU A 79 16.59 -8.64 -11.15
CA GLU A 79 16.30 -9.43 -9.95
C GLU A 79 14.98 -10.21 -10.09
N TYR A 80 14.08 -9.76 -10.98
CA TYR A 80 12.78 -10.35 -11.25
C TYR A 80 12.60 -10.67 -12.75
N PRO A 81 13.42 -11.55 -13.33
CA PRO A 81 13.47 -11.75 -14.79
C PRO A 81 12.17 -12.30 -15.37
N ALA A 82 11.36 -13.00 -14.57
CA ALA A 82 10.05 -13.52 -14.97
C ALA A 82 8.95 -12.44 -14.97
N ALA A 83 9.20 -11.26 -14.37
CA ALA A 83 8.20 -10.21 -14.30
C ALA A 83 7.98 -9.54 -15.65
N GLY A 84 9.05 -9.20 -16.39
CA GLY A 84 8.97 -8.49 -17.66
C GLY A 84 8.42 -7.05 -17.52
N PRO A 85 7.80 -6.50 -18.57
CA PRO A 85 7.15 -5.20 -18.52
C PRO A 85 5.96 -5.15 -17.54
N ARG A 86 5.85 -4.07 -16.75
CA ARG A 86 4.90 -3.98 -15.62
C ARG A 86 4.29 -2.59 -15.41
N LEU A 87 4.62 -1.58 -16.21
CA LEU A 87 4.07 -0.22 -16.04
C LEU A 87 2.55 -0.20 -16.23
N HIS A 88 2.04 -0.88 -17.25
CA HIS A 88 0.60 -1.01 -17.48
C HIS A 88 -0.10 -1.73 -16.33
N ALA A 89 0.52 -2.80 -15.83
CA ALA A 89 0.00 -3.58 -14.72
C ALA A 89 0.01 -2.76 -13.40
N SER A 90 1.04 -1.95 -13.17
CA SER A 90 1.10 -0.98 -12.08
C SER A 90 -0.04 0.05 -12.18
N ALA A 91 -0.23 0.67 -13.36
CA ALA A 91 -1.31 1.63 -13.59
C ALA A 91 -2.70 1.01 -13.33
N LYS A 92 -2.90 -0.27 -13.69
CA LYS A 92 -4.14 -0.99 -13.37
C LYS A 92 -4.36 -1.11 -11.86
N LEU A 93 -3.33 -1.44 -11.09
CA LEU A 93 -3.41 -1.54 -9.63
C LEU A 93 -3.67 -0.18 -8.98
N PHE A 94 -3.02 0.90 -9.44
CA PHE A 94 -3.33 2.26 -8.99
C PHE A 94 -4.81 2.63 -9.22
N ARG A 95 -5.37 2.34 -10.42
CA ARG A 95 -6.80 2.61 -10.69
C ARG A 95 -7.74 1.81 -9.79
N LEU A 96 -7.41 0.55 -9.49
CA LEU A 96 -8.18 -0.29 -8.57
C LEU A 96 -8.09 0.24 -7.13
N ALA A 97 -6.89 0.59 -6.68
CA ALA A 97 -6.67 1.22 -5.37
C ALA A 97 -7.51 2.49 -5.24
N ARG A 98 -7.46 3.36 -6.24
CA ARG A 98 -8.25 4.58 -6.31
C ARG A 98 -9.75 4.32 -6.15
N SER A 99 -10.29 3.38 -6.94
CA SER A 99 -11.71 3.02 -6.93
C SER A 99 -12.17 2.51 -5.57
N ASN A 100 -11.32 1.73 -4.89
CA ASN A 100 -11.63 1.21 -3.57
C ASN A 100 -11.54 2.28 -2.48
N LEU A 101 -10.49 3.10 -2.48
CA LEU A 101 -10.29 4.13 -1.45
C LEU A 101 -11.26 5.31 -1.59
N ALA A 102 -11.69 5.66 -2.80
CA ALA A 102 -12.65 6.74 -3.05
C ALA A 102 -14.03 6.49 -2.42
N LYS A 103 -14.37 5.24 -2.08
CA LYS A 103 -15.60 4.89 -1.35
C LYS A 103 -15.59 5.35 0.12
N TYR A 104 -14.42 5.74 0.64
CA TYR A 104 -14.18 6.01 2.05
C TYR A 104 -13.64 7.43 2.28
N PRO A 105 -14.46 8.49 2.10
CA PRO A 105 -14.05 9.87 2.42
C PRO A 105 -13.79 10.06 3.92
N TRP A 106 -14.53 9.33 4.78
CA TRP A 106 -14.21 9.14 6.20
C TRP A 106 -13.74 7.71 6.39
N ALA A 107 -12.44 7.50 6.24
CA ALA A 107 -11.90 6.16 6.21
C ALA A 107 -11.90 5.49 7.59
N PRO A 108 -11.93 4.15 7.63
CA PRO A 108 -11.69 3.40 8.84
C PRO A 108 -10.44 3.88 9.58
N HIS A 109 -10.52 3.87 10.91
CA HIS A 109 -9.39 4.20 11.80
C HIS A 109 -8.86 5.63 11.70
N GLY A 110 -9.57 6.53 11.00
CA GLY A 110 -9.15 7.92 10.78
C GLY A 110 -8.11 8.08 9.67
N PHE A 111 -7.93 7.08 8.82
CA PHE A 111 -6.97 7.12 7.72
C PHE A 111 -7.29 8.27 6.73
N PRO A 112 -6.31 9.08 6.32
CA PRO A 112 -6.53 10.19 5.41
C PRO A 112 -6.60 9.69 3.95
N SER A 113 -7.74 9.16 3.52
CA SER A 113 -7.93 8.67 2.14
C SER A 113 -7.60 9.70 1.08
N HIS A 114 -7.79 11.00 1.34
CA HIS A 114 -7.45 12.06 0.40
C HIS A 114 -5.96 12.10 0.07
N GLU A 115 -5.06 11.97 1.07
CA GLU A 115 -3.61 11.91 0.83
C GLU A 115 -3.25 10.72 -0.07
N ALA A 116 -3.87 9.55 0.17
CA ALA A 116 -3.64 8.36 -0.65
C ALA A 116 -4.16 8.54 -2.08
N LEU A 117 -5.32 9.19 -2.27
CA LEU A 117 -5.87 9.48 -3.59
C LEU A 117 -5.00 10.48 -4.36
N GLU A 118 -4.45 11.51 -3.71
CA GLU A 118 -3.52 12.47 -4.32
C GLU A 118 -2.24 11.78 -4.79
N VAL A 119 -1.68 10.89 -3.98
CA VAL A 119 -0.54 10.05 -4.38
C VAL A 119 -0.93 9.21 -5.60
N ILE A 120 -2.05 8.49 -5.56
CA ILE A 120 -2.47 7.64 -6.69
C ILE A 120 -2.63 8.46 -7.97
N ASP A 121 -3.27 9.63 -7.90
CA ASP A 121 -3.53 10.47 -9.07
C ASP A 121 -2.24 11.06 -9.64
N HIS A 122 -1.29 11.45 -8.79
CA HIS A 122 0.04 11.88 -9.21
C HIS A 122 0.79 10.77 -9.96
N TRP A 123 0.88 9.57 -9.37
CA TRP A 123 1.61 8.45 -9.99
C TRP A 123 0.94 7.96 -11.28
N LEU A 124 -0.40 7.98 -11.35
CA LEU A 124 -1.12 7.70 -12.60
C LEU A 124 -0.82 8.73 -13.70
N GLY A 125 -0.62 10.01 -13.35
CA GLY A 125 -0.27 11.06 -14.30
C GLY A 125 1.13 10.90 -14.91
N LEU A 126 2.04 10.24 -14.20
CA LEU A 126 3.39 9.94 -14.69
C LEU A 126 3.44 8.70 -15.59
N LEU A 127 2.53 7.76 -15.39
CA LEU A 127 2.45 6.54 -16.18
C LEU A 127 1.79 6.81 -17.54
N LYS A 128 2.54 6.54 -18.61
CA LYS A 128 2.00 6.56 -19.97
C LYS A 128 1.04 5.40 -20.21
N GLU A 129 0.26 5.48 -21.28
CA GLU A 129 -0.53 4.34 -21.74
C GLU A 129 0.39 3.21 -22.23
N GLY A 130 0.09 1.98 -21.78
CA GLY A 130 0.89 0.80 -22.09
C GLY A 130 2.15 0.68 -21.24
N ASP A 131 3.11 -0.10 -21.73
CA ASP A 131 4.41 -0.31 -21.07
C ASP A 131 5.54 0.52 -21.70
N ALA A 132 5.21 1.44 -22.62
CA ALA A 132 6.18 2.29 -23.29
C ALA A 132 6.42 3.57 -22.48
N GLY A 133 7.54 3.63 -21.75
CA GLY A 133 7.95 4.84 -21.03
C GLY A 133 9.02 4.56 -19.98
N PRO A 134 9.66 5.62 -19.44
CA PRO A 134 10.53 5.44 -18.28
C PRO A 134 9.71 5.01 -17.06
N ASN A 135 10.33 4.23 -16.18
CA ASN A 135 9.74 3.91 -14.89
C ASN A 135 9.74 5.17 -14.01
N PRO A 136 8.60 5.67 -13.53
CA PRO A 136 8.58 6.87 -12.71
C PRO A 136 9.35 6.73 -11.38
N LEU A 137 9.55 5.51 -10.87
CA LEU A 137 10.38 5.27 -9.69
C LEU A 137 11.86 5.63 -9.88
N ASP A 138 12.34 5.72 -11.12
CA ASP A 138 13.74 6.06 -11.39
C ASP A 138 14.04 7.56 -11.14
N THR A 139 12.99 8.40 -11.15
CA THR A 139 13.11 9.85 -11.05
C THR A 139 12.35 10.45 -9.87
N GLU A 140 11.29 9.80 -9.41
CA GLU A 140 10.46 10.26 -8.30
C GLU A 140 10.88 9.62 -6.97
N GLN A 141 10.75 10.38 -5.89
CA GLN A 141 10.89 9.81 -4.56
C GLN A 141 9.63 8.99 -4.21
N PRO A 142 9.79 7.80 -3.62
CA PRO A 142 8.65 7.02 -3.13
C PRO A 142 7.78 7.85 -2.16
N PRO A 143 6.45 7.77 -2.29
CA PRO A 143 5.55 8.58 -1.47
C PRO A 143 5.56 8.13 -0.03
N ARG A 144 5.20 9.05 0.87
CA ARG A 144 4.94 8.76 2.27
C ARG A 144 3.55 9.27 2.63
N LEU A 145 2.80 8.46 3.38
CA LEU A 145 1.42 8.72 3.78
C LEU A 145 1.31 8.85 5.29
N TRP A 146 0.41 9.72 5.74
CA TRP A 146 -0.05 9.82 7.13
C TRP A 146 1.08 9.82 8.18
N ARG A 147 2.11 10.64 7.97
CA ARG A 147 3.33 10.66 8.80
C ARG A 147 3.09 10.97 10.28
N ASP A 148 1.98 11.64 10.59
CA ASP A 148 1.63 12.04 11.95
C ASP A 148 0.90 10.94 12.75
N CYS A 149 0.54 9.80 12.14
CA CYS A 149 -0.19 8.73 12.82
C CYS A 149 0.57 8.06 13.97
N PHE A 150 1.90 8.17 13.99
CA PHE A 150 2.76 7.62 15.05
C PHE A 150 3.00 8.58 16.22
N LYS A 151 2.48 9.82 16.15
CA LYS A 151 2.54 10.75 17.29
C LYS A 151 1.59 10.22 18.37
N GLU A 152 2.14 9.83 19.51
CA GLU A 152 1.32 9.55 20.71
C GLU A 152 0.45 10.77 21.01
N ARG A 153 -0.80 10.54 21.43
CA ARG A 153 -1.65 11.63 21.94
C ARG A 153 -0.86 12.28 23.08
N ALA A 154 -0.39 13.50 22.87
CA ALA A 154 0.18 14.30 23.92
C ALA A 154 -0.93 14.63 24.92
N GLY A 155 -1.01 13.86 26.01
CA GLY A 155 -1.75 14.17 27.23
C GLY A 155 -3.28 14.05 27.15
N GLU A 156 -3.81 13.16 27.98
CA GLU A 156 -4.89 13.49 28.92
C GLU A 156 -4.47 13.02 30.32
#